data_AF-R1GG03-F1
#
_entry.id   AF-R1GG03-F1
#
_cell.length_a   1.000
_cell.length_b   1.000
_cell.length_c   1.000
_cell.angle_alpha   90.00
_cell.angle_beta   90.00
_cell.angle_gamma   90.00
#
_symmetry.space_group_name_H-M   'P 1'
#
loop_
_entity.id
_entity.type
_entity.pdbx_description
1 polymer ?
#
loop_
_entity_poly.entity_id
_entity_poly.type
_entity_poly.pdbx_seq_one_letter_code
_entity_poly.pdbx_strand_id
1 'polypeptide(L)'
;MPTAHMTQEAPLSGPDAERVATIETDIRDLTKRVELLKDRESFVAMAREQAGRLAEREGVKPKDICGYDSRLNWSEGEFALWRSTPTGRACLRQNTLEAEPEDQDKDDVEMIDGDKPLVNGTSDNTDGAAVNGVAARQDLLPTLLAPPDLCLKKRCQRHTQWVKIAQYDVSFELSIAKSQIQELVADERDIRHRALVGWRKEKKSSGEEAVIGEDGEKEGWVEVLG
;
A
#
# COMPACT_ATOMS: atom_id res chain seq x y z
N MET A 1 -1.96 11.29 -36.99
CA MET A 1 -2.25 11.83 -35.64
C MET A 1 -3.01 10.77 -34.89
N PRO A 2 -2.57 10.28 -33.72
CA PRO A 2 -3.31 9.26 -32.99
C PRO A 2 -4.49 9.93 -32.28
N THR A 3 -5.71 9.53 -32.66
CA THR A 3 -6.95 9.92 -32.00
C THR A 3 -6.96 9.37 -30.58
N ALA A 4 -6.95 10.27 -29.59
CA ALA A 4 -7.22 9.93 -28.21
C ALA A 4 -8.65 9.37 -28.14
N HIS A 5 -8.80 8.06 -28.04
CA HIS A 5 -10.04 7.43 -27.62
C HIS A 5 -10.26 7.86 -26.16
N MET A 6 -11.01 8.94 -25.96
CA MET A 6 -11.51 9.30 -24.65
C MET A 6 -12.41 8.15 -24.20
N THR A 7 -11.94 7.37 -23.24
CA THR A 7 -12.74 6.35 -22.56
C THR A 7 -13.88 7.07 -21.86
N GLN A 8 -15.03 7.11 -22.53
CA GLN A 8 -16.23 7.72 -21.99
C GLN A 8 -16.74 6.83 -20.86
N GLU A 9 -16.52 7.26 -19.62
CA GLU A 9 -17.05 6.58 -18.44
C GLU A 9 -18.54 6.88 -18.32
N ALA A 10 -19.36 5.85 -18.21
CA ALA A 10 -20.78 6.03 -17.96
C ALA A 10 -21.02 6.40 -16.50
N PRO A 11 -21.99 7.27 -16.21
CA PRO A 11 -22.39 7.56 -14.85
C PRO A 11 -22.79 6.27 -14.11
N LEU A 12 -22.15 6.02 -12.97
CA LEU A 12 -22.58 4.98 -12.04
C LEU A 12 -23.74 5.53 -11.20
N SER A 13 -24.78 4.73 -10.98
CA SER A 13 -25.93 5.16 -10.19
C SER A 13 -26.32 4.11 -9.14
N GLY A 14 -26.87 4.59 -8.02
CA GLY A 14 -27.44 3.76 -6.97
C GLY A 14 -26.46 2.70 -6.43
N PRO A 15 -26.86 1.42 -6.33
CA PRO A 15 -26.04 0.36 -5.73
C PRO A 15 -24.68 0.13 -6.40
N ASP A 16 -24.56 0.36 -7.71
CA ASP A 16 -23.30 0.17 -8.44
C ASP A 16 -22.26 1.23 -8.04
N ALA A 17 -22.68 2.46 -7.77
CA ALA A 17 -21.79 3.52 -7.28
C ALA A 17 -21.29 3.23 -5.86
N GLU A 18 -22.16 2.76 -4.97
CA GLU A 18 -21.79 2.37 -3.60
C GLU A 18 -20.83 1.17 -3.58
N ARG A 19 -21.08 0.18 -4.45
CA ARG A 19 -20.19 -0.98 -4.60
C ARG A 19 -18.82 -0.58 -5.10
N VAL A 20 -18.73 0.27 -6.14
CA VAL A 20 -17.45 0.76 -6.66
C VAL A 20 -16.70 1.57 -5.60
N ALA A 21 -17.37 2.45 -4.84
CA ALA A 21 -16.73 3.19 -3.76
C ALA A 21 -16.16 2.27 -2.65
N THR A 22 -16.86 1.17 -2.35
CA THR A 22 -16.37 0.14 -1.42
C THR A 22 -15.14 -0.57 -1.98
N ILE A 23 -15.21 -1.03 -3.23
CA ILE A 23 -14.08 -1.68 -3.91
C ILE A 23 -12.85 -0.77 -3.94
N GLU A 24 -13.02 0.51 -4.27
CA GLU A 24 -11.92 1.48 -4.29
C GLU A 24 -11.30 1.66 -2.90
N THR A 25 -12.10 1.59 -1.84
CA THR A 25 -11.61 1.63 -0.46
C THR A 25 -10.80 0.38 -0.13
N ASP A 26 -11.33 -0.80 -0.46
CA ASP A 26 -10.66 -2.09 -0.23
C ASP A 26 -9.34 -2.18 -1.01
N ILE A 27 -9.32 -1.73 -2.28
CA ILE A 27 -8.10 -1.65 -3.09
C ILE A 27 -7.08 -0.72 -2.43
N ARG A 28 -7.49 0.46 -1.95
CA ARG A 28 -6.57 1.39 -1.27
C ARG A 28 -5.95 0.75 -0.03
N ASP A 29 -6.75 0.05 0.77
CA ASP A 29 -6.28 -0.53 2.03
C ASP A 29 -5.41 -1.79 1.80
N LEU A 30 -5.79 -2.66 0.86
CA LEU A 30 -4.93 -3.76 0.43
C LEU A 30 -3.63 -3.28 -0.19
N THR A 31 -3.63 -2.16 -0.92
CA THR A 31 -2.41 -1.57 -1.48
C THR A 31 -1.45 -1.14 -0.38
N LYS A 32 -1.94 -0.45 0.66
CA LYS A 32 -1.13 -0.10 1.85
C LYS A 32 -0.57 -1.35 2.53
N ARG A 33 -1.38 -2.42 2.65
CA ARG A 33 -0.94 -3.69 3.22
C ARG A 33 0.14 -4.37 2.35
N VAL A 34 0.02 -4.33 1.03
CA VAL A 34 1.04 -4.83 0.10
C VAL A 34 2.37 -4.09 0.29
N GLU A 35 2.35 -2.77 0.45
CA GLU A 35 3.56 -1.98 0.75
C GLU A 35 4.18 -2.37 2.10
N LEU A 36 3.35 -2.61 3.11
CA LEU A 36 3.81 -3.11 4.41
C LEU A 36 4.46 -4.48 4.31
N LEU A 37 3.85 -5.41 3.59
CA LEU A 37 4.37 -6.76 3.43
C LEU A 37 5.67 -6.78 2.63
N LYS A 38 5.86 -5.90 1.65
CA LYS A 38 7.14 -5.73 0.95
C LYS A 38 8.25 -5.27 1.91
N ASP A 39 7.97 -4.27 2.74
CA ASP A 39 8.94 -3.83 3.75
C ASP A 39 9.22 -4.93 4.78
N ARG A 40 8.21 -5.74 5.12
CA ARG A 40 8.38 -6.90 6.01
C ARG A 40 9.25 -7.98 5.37
N GLU A 41 9.13 -8.19 4.06
CA GLU A 41 10.00 -9.11 3.30
C GLU A 41 11.46 -8.62 3.34
N SER A 42 11.70 -7.33 3.09
CA SER A 42 13.02 -6.71 3.25
C SER A 42 13.54 -6.85 4.68
N PHE A 43 12.68 -6.65 5.69
CA PHE A 43 13.05 -6.84 7.09
C PHE A 43 13.52 -8.28 7.40
N VAL A 44 12.84 -9.30 6.88
CA VAL A 44 13.27 -10.70 7.02
C VAL A 44 14.64 -10.94 6.38
N ALA A 45 14.91 -10.32 5.23
CA ALA A 45 16.22 -10.40 4.58
C ALA A 45 17.31 -9.74 5.44
N MET A 46 17.05 -8.54 5.97
CA MET A 46 18.00 -7.85 6.85
C MET A 46 18.26 -8.62 8.16
N ALA A 47 17.23 -9.21 8.77
CA ALA A 47 17.38 -10.03 9.97
C ALA A 47 18.25 -11.28 9.71
N ARG A 48 18.12 -11.89 8.53
CA ARG A 48 18.97 -13.01 8.10
C ARG A 48 20.43 -12.57 7.96
N GLU A 49 20.69 -11.39 7.39
CA GLU A 49 22.04 -10.84 7.29
C GLU A 49 22.63 -10.53 8.67
N GLN A 50 21.83 -9.97 9.57
CA GLN A 50 22.23 -9.70 10.95
C GLN A 50 22.63 -10.99 11.69
N ALA A 51 21.89 -12.09 11.48
CA ALA A 51 22.27 -13.41 12.00
C ALA A 51 23.62 -13.89 11.46
N GLY A 52 23.94 -13.57 10.20
CA GLY A 52 25.25 -13.85 9.59
C GLY A 52 26.38 -13.07 10.26
N ARG A 53 26.22 -11.75 10.42
CA ARG A 53 27.20 -10.88 11.12
C ARG A 53 27.41 -11.31 12.57
N LEU A 54 26.33 -11.71 13.24
CA LEU A 54 26.42 -12.28 14.59
C LEU A 54 27.31 -13.53 14.62
N ALA A 55 27.18 -14.42 13.64
CA ALA A 55 28.02 -15.62 13.56
C ALA A 55 29.51 -15.28 13.39
N GLU A 56 29.82 -14.29 12.55
CA GLU A 56 31.18 -13.79 12.34
C GLU A 56 31.77 -13.22 13.63
N ARG A 57 31.01 -12.38 14.35
CA ARG A 57 31.41 -11.80 15.63
C ARG A 57 31.69 -12.85 16.70
N GLU A 58 30.88 -13.91 16.72
CA GLU A 58 31.03 -15.03 17.66
C GLU A 58 32.09 -16.06 17.21
N GLY A 59 32.72 -15.88 16.04
CA GLY A 59 33.71 -16.81 15.50
C GLY A 59 33.15 -18.20 15.18
N VAL A 60 31.86 -18.29 14.86
CA VAL A 60 31.17 -19.55 14.55
C VAL A 60 30.62 -19.54 13.12
N LYS A 61 30.33 -20.74 12.58
CA LYS A 61 29.70 -20.84 11.26
C LYS A 61 28.26 -20.32 11.35
N PRO A 62 27.75 -19.60 10.33
CA PRO A 62 26.38 -19.09 10.31
C PRO A 62 25.29 -20.13 10.60
N LYS A 63 25.48 -21.39 10.17
CA LYS A 63 24.55 -22.48 10.44
C LYS A 63 24.54 -23.01 11.88
N ASP A 64 25.55 -22.65 12.67
CA ASP A 64 25.77 -23.19 14.01
C ASP A 64 25.25 -22.24 15.11
N ILE A 65 24.95 -20.98 14.78
CA ILE A 65 24.26 -20.02 15.64
C ILE A 65 22.82 -19.78 15.15
N CYS A 66 21.89 -19.48 16.06
CA CYS A 66 20.49 -19.29 15.71
C CYS A 66 20.23 -17.94 15.04
N GLY A 67 20.61 -16.84 15.69
CA GLY A 67 20.44 -15.48 15.18
C GLY A 67 19.00 -15.03 14.95
N TYR A 68 18.01 -15.78 15.47
CA TYR A 68 16.60 -15.38 15.38
C TYR A 68 16.39 -14.04 16.06
N ASP A 69 15.70 -13.14 15.35
CA ASP A 69 15.32 -11.82 15.82
C ASP A 69 13.86 -11.84 16.30
N SER A 70 13.62 -11.48 17.57
CA SER A 70 12.27 -11.48 18.16
C SER A 70 11.29 -10.53 17.47
N ARG A 71 11.79 -9.50 16.79
CA ARG A 71 11.00 -8.52 16.04
C ARG A 71 10.28 -9.14 14.85
N LEU A 72 10.70 -10.32 14.39
CA LEU A 72 9.98 -11.10 13.38
C LEU A 72 8.56 -11.47 13.82
N ASN A 73 8.30 -11.49 15.14
CA ASN A 73 7.00 -11.80 15.72
C ASN A 73 6.14 -10.56 15.97
N TRP A 74 6.57 -9.37 15.55
CA TRP A 74 5.74 -8.17 15.64
C TRP A 74 4.44 -8.33 14.85
N SER A 75 3.36 -7.83 15.42
CA SER A 75 2.10 -7.63 14.71
C SER A 75 2.28 -6.66 13.54
N GLU A 76 1.32 -6.66 12.62
CA GLU A 76 1.29 -5.70 11.52
C GLU A 76 1.34 -4.25 12.02
N GLY A 77 0.60 -3.94 13.10
CA GLY A 77 0.57 -2.61 13.71
C GLY A 77 1.89 -2.18 14.35
N GLU A 78 2.57 -3.09 15.07
CA GLU A 78 3.90 -2.84 15.64
C GLU A 78 4.94 -2.60 14.54
N PHE A 79 4.93 -3.42 13.50
CA PHE A 79 5.83 -3.25 12.37
C PHE A 79 5.54 -1.95 11.60
N ALA A 80 4.26 -1.60 11.39
CA ALA A 80 3.84 -0.34 10.80
C ALA A 80 4.31 0.87 11.61
N LEU A 81 4.22 0.77 12.94
CA LEU A 81 4.73 1.78 13.85
C LEU A 81 6.25 1.93 13.71
N TRP A 82 7.00 0.82 13.83
CA TRP A 82 8.46 0.84 13.71
C TRP A 82 8.94 1.39 12.36
N ARG A 83 8.39 0.94 11.22
CA ARG A 83 8.82 1.43 9.88
C ARG A 83 8.53 2.91 9.66
N SER A 84 7.58 3.48 10.41
CA SER A 84 7.26 4.91 10.41
C SER A 84 8.15 5.74 11.34
N THR A 85 9.09 5.14 12.07
CA THR A 85 10.09 5.87 12.84
C THR A 85 11.27 6.29 11.95
N PRO A 86 12.05 7.32 12.35
CA PRO A 86 13.28 7.69 11.63
C PRO A 86 14.26 6.51 11.48
N THR A 87 14.46 5.72 12.54
CA THR A 87 15.30 4.52 12.55
C THR A 87 14.79 3.47 11.58
N GLY A 88 13.50 3.11 11.65
CA GLY A 88 12.91 2.12 10.75
C GLY A 88 13.00 2.52 9.28
N ARG A 89 12.75 3.79 8.96
CA ARG A 89 12.95 4.33 7.60
C ARG A 89 14.41 4.24 7.15
N ALA A 90 15.36 4.61 8.01
CA ALA A 90 16.78 4.50 7.69
C ALA A 90 17.17 3.05 7.39
N CYS A 91 16.73 2.10 8.22
CA CYS A 91 16.99 0.68 8.03
C CYS A 91 16.45 0.17 6.69
N LEU A 92 15.22 0.51 6.33
CA LEU A 92 14.58 0.08 5.09
C LEU A 92 15.23 0.73 3.85
N ARG A 93 15.62 2.01 3.93
CA ARG A 93 16.31 2.69 2.82
C ARG A 93 17.70 2.12 2.57
N GLN A 94 18.48 1.88 3.62
CA GLN A 94 19.84 1.38 3.52
C GLN A 94 19.92 -0.15 3.46
N ASN A 95 18.77 -0.83 3.59
CA ASN A 95 18.64 -2.28 3.63
C ASN A 95 19.57 -2.94 4.67
N THR A 96 19.68 -2.34 5.86
CA THR A 96 20.46 -2.86 6.98
C THR A 96 19.83 -2.50 8.32
N LEU A 97 19.89 -3.38 9.32
CA LEU A 97 19.34 -3.13 10.67
C LEU A 97 20.27 -2.32 11.58
N GLU A 98 21.42 -1.90 11.06
CA GLU A 98 22.44 -1.08 11.74
C GLU A 98 22.46 0.36 11.22
N ALA A 99 21.44 0.77 10.45
CA ALA A 99 21.35 2.12 9.94
C ALA A 99 21.01 3.09 11.08
N GLU A 100 21.85 4.12 11.22
CA GLU A 100 21.53 5.26 12.08
C GLU A 100 20.63 6.24 11.31
N PRO A 101 19.66 6.89 11.97
CA PRO A 101 18.92 7.97 11.34
C PRO A 101 19.91 9.09 11.00
N GLU A 102 20.01 9.42 9.72
CA GLU A 102 20.75 10.61 9.29
C GLU A 102 20.12 11.86 9.95
N ASP A 103 20.95 12.82 10.37
CA ASP A 103 20.54 14.15 10.86
C ASP A 103 19.91 14.97 9.70
N GLN A 104 18.77 14.52 9.14
CA GLN A 104 18.11 15.17 8.01
C GLN A 104 17.31 16.43 8.41
N ASP A 105 17.44 16.91 9.67
CA ASP A 105 16.88 18.19 10.11
C ASP A 105 17.82 19.39 9.84
N LYS A 106 18.90 19.23 9.05
CA LYS A 106 19.83 20.34 8.75
C LYS A 106 19.78 20.91 7.35
N ASP A 107 19.31 20.16 6.34
CA ASP A 107 19.55 20.56 4.95
C ASP A 107 18.28 20.82 4.09
N ASP A 108 17.07 20.80 4.67
CA ASP A 108 15.82 21.15 3.95
C ASP A 108 15.10 22.39 4.53
N VAL A 109 15.86 23.41 4.97
CA VAL A 109 15.31 24.78 5.03
C VAL A 109 15.59 25.44 3.69
N GLU A 110 14.70 25.21 2.72
CA GLU A 110 14.59 26.14 1.60
C GLU A 110 14.28 27.53 2.17
N MET A 111 15.22 28.45 2.02
CA MET A 111 15.07 29.86 2.38
C MET A 111 14.03 30.47 1.42
N ILE A 112 12.74 30.30 1.74
CA ILE A 112 11.69 31.14 1.17
C ILE A 112 11.84 32.50 1.82
N ASP A 113 12.25 33.48 1.01
CA ASP A 113 12.34 34.88 1.40
C ASP A 113 11.02 35.39 1.97
N GLY A 114 11.11 35.91 3.20
CA GLY A 114 10.39 37.12 3.63
C GLY A 114 8.89 36.99 3.95
N ASP A 115 8.59 37.12 5.24
CA ASP A 115 7.32 37.60 5.80
C ASP A 115 6.14 36.61 5.88
N LYS A 116 6.27 35.61 6.76
CA LYS A 116 5.12 35.07 7.51
C LYS A 116 5.47 34.85 8.98
N PRO A 117 4.60 35.24 9.93
CA PRO A 117 4.88 35.12 11.35
C PRO A 117 4.97 33.65 11.76
N LEU A 118 5.99 33.33 12.55
CA LEU A 118 6.23 32.03 13.18
C LEU A 118 5.02 31.63 14.04
N VAL A 119 4.17 30.74 13.52
CA VAL A 119 3.27 29.91 14.32
C VAL A 119 4.01 28.62 14.62
N ASN A 120 4.47 28.51 15.86
CA ASN A 120 4.81 27.25 16.50
C ASN A 120 3.49 26.53 16.85
N GLY A 121 3.34 25.27 16.46
CA GLY A 121 2.33 24.38 17.03
C GLY A 121 1.51 23.59 16.02
N THR A 122 1.83 22.29 15.96
CA THR A 122 0.88 21.18 15.82
C THR A 122 -0.07 21.24 14.61
N SER A 123 0.29 20.54 13.53
CA SER A 123 -0.66 20.08 12.52
C SER A 123 -1.57 19.02 13.15
N ASP A 124 -2.62 19.51 13.80
CA ASP A 124 -3.82 18.77 14.17
C ASP A 124 -4.53 18.37 12.88
N ASN A 125 -4.51 17.08 12.55
CA ASN A 125 -5.37 16.52 11.51
C ASN A 125 -6.44 15.70 12.23
N THR A 126 -7.45 16.41 12.76
CA THR A 126 -8.66 15.80 13.28
C THR A 126 -9.58 15.44 12.12
N ASP A 127 -9.55 14.18 11.74
CA ASP A 127 -10.77 13.47 11.37
C ASP A 127 -10.88 12.22 12.27
N GLY A 128 -11.75 12.34 13.27
CA GLY A 128 -12.57 11.27 13.84
C GLY A 128 -11.91 9.99 14.36
N ALA A 129 -11.76 9.92 15.69
CA ALA A 129 -11.70 8.71 16.51
C ALA A 129 -10.34 7.97 16.65
N ALA A 130 -9.39 8.53 17.42
CA ALA A 130 -8.39 7.72 18.13
C ALA A 130 -7.65 8.45 19.28
N VAL A 131 -8.35 9.15 20.19
CA VAL A 131 -7.68 9.68 21.40
C VAL A 131 -7.10 8.57 22.31
N ASN A 132 -7.53 7.32 22.13
CA ASN A 132 -6.93 6.13 22.76
C ASN A 132 -5.76 5.53 21.96
N GLY A 133 -5.63 5.83 20.67
CA GLY A 133 -4.63 5.20 19.80
C GLY A 133 -3.26 5.87 19.87
N VAL A 134 -3.22 7.20 20.03
CA VAL A 134 -1.96 7.96 20.06
C VAL A 134 -1.18 7.69 21.35
N ALA A 135 -1.85 7.66 22.50
CA ALA A 135 -1.21 7.31 23.78
C ALA A 135 -0.65 5.88 23.77
N ALA A 136 -1.44 4.89 23.34
CA ALA A 136 -0.98 3.52 23.19
C ALA A 136 0.19 3.38 22.19
N ARG A 137 0.20 4.19 21.12
CA ARG A 137 1.30 4.26 20.15
C ARG A 137 2.57 4.85 20.78
N GLN A 138 2.45 5.91 21.59
CA GLN A 138 3.56 6.54 22.29
C GLN A 138 4.20 5.60 23.32
N ASP A 139 3.40 4.79 24.01
CA ASP A 139 3.87 3.85 25.03
C ASP A 139 4.65 2.66 24.44
N LEU A 140 4.31 2.24 23.20
CA LEU A 140 4.98 1.12 22.53
C LEU A 140 6.30 1.51 21.86
N LEU A 141 6.49 2.78 21.50
CA LEU A 141 7.67 3.26 20.76
C LEU A 141 9.01 2.93 21.45
N PRO A 142 9.19 3.16 22.76
CA PRO A 142 10.43 2.78 23.45
C PRO A 142 10.76 1.29 23.32
N THR A 143 9.74 0.43 23.39
CA THR A 143 9.90 -1.02 23.25
C THR A 143 10.29 -1.42 21.84
N LEU A 144 9.71 -0.78 20.82
CA LEU A 144 10.01 -1.07 19.41
C LEU A 144 11.38 -0.54 18.95
N LEU A 145 11.88 0.51 19.60
CA LEU A 145 13.21 1.08 19.35
C LEU A 145 14.30 0.49 20.26
N ALA A 146 13.93 -0.41 21.19
CA ALA A 146 14.90 -1.09 22.02
C ALA A 146 15.88 -1.92 21.16
N PRO A 147 17.12 -2.13 21.62
CA PRO A 147 18.07 -3.00 20.94
C PRO A 147 17.47 -4.38 20.65
N PRO A 148 17.78 -4.98 19.49
CA PRO A 148 17.19 -6.24 19.08
C PRO A 148 17.54 -7.38 20.05
N ASP A 149 16.54 -8.18 20.42
CA ASP A 149 16.74 -9.41 21.16
C ASP A 149 17.02 -10.57 20.19
N LEU A 150 18.31 -10.89 20.05
CA LEU A 150 18.80 -11.93 19.14
C LEU A 150 19.07 -13.24 19.88
N CYS A 151 18.59 -14.35 19.32
CA CYS A 151 18.85 -15.67 19.89
C CYS A 151 20.31 -16.12 19.63
N LEU A 152 21.12 -16.11 20.68
CA LEU A 152 22.54 -16.51 20.62
C LEU A 152 22.77 -18.04 20.73
N LYS A 153 21.70 -18.83 20.89
CA LYS A 153 21.82 -20.28 21.11
C LYS A 153 22.38 -20.99 19.88
N LYS A 154 23.39 -21.84 20.10
CA LYS A 154 23.89 -22.74 19.06
C LYS A 154 22.89 -23.85 18.78
N ARG A 155 22.64 -24.15 17.49
CA ARG A 155 21.68 -25.19 17.04
C ARG A 155 20.32 -25.14 17.78
N CYS A 156 19.74 -23.95 17.92
CA CYS A 156 18.48 -23.75 18.63
C CYS A 156 17.33 -24.54 17.97
N GLN A 157 16.63 -25.37 18.75
CA GLN A 157 15.48 -26.14 18.26
C GLN A 157 14.19 -25.30 18.20
N ARG A 158 14.08 -24.24 19.02
CA ARG A 158 12.88 -23.38 19.09
C ARG A 158 12.66 -22.58 17.81
N HIS A 159 13.74 -22.10 17.19
CA HIS A 159 13.69 -21.30 15.96
C HIS A 159 14.33 -22.07 14.81
N THR A 160 14.07 -23.37 14.72
CA THR A 160 14.53 -24.15 13.58
C THR A 160 13.91 -23.60 12.29
N GLN A 161 14.72 -23.42 11.25
CA GLN A 161 14.28 -22.93 9.94
C GLN A 161 13.53 -21.58 9.96
N TRP A 162 13.74 -20.74 10.99
CA TRP A 162 13.01 -19.47 11.15
C TRP A 162 13.05 -18.57 9.90
N VAL A 163 14.19 -18.54 9.19
CA VAL A 163 14.35 -17.76 7.95
C VAL A 163 13.35 -18.21 6.90
N LYS A 164 13.26 -19.53 6.68
CA LYS A 164 12.39 -20.12 5.66
C LYS A 164 10.92 -19.93 6.03
N ILE A 165 10.58 -20.09 7.30
CA ILE A 165 9.21 -19.88 7.81
C ILE A 165 8.81 -18.41 7.60
N ALA A 166 9.59 -17.46 8.10
CA ALA A 166 9.28 -16.04 7.96
C ALA A 166 9.21 -15.57 6.50
N GLN A 167 10.09 -16.08 5.63
CA GLN A 167 10.03 -15.78 4.19
C GLN A 167 8.75 -16.30 3.54
N TYR A 168 8.33 -17.53 3.87
CA TYR A 168 7.11 -18.12 3.33
C TYR A 168 5.86 -17.42 3.84
N ASP A 169 5.79 -17.12 5.13
CA ASP A 169 4.64 -16.42 5.70
C ASP A 169 4.40 -15.09 5.00
N VAL A 170 5.46 -14.26 4.88
CA VAL A 170 5.35 -12.95 4.21
C VAL A 170 5.05 -13.08 2.72
N SER A 171 5.70 -14.02 2.02
CA SER A 171 5.45 -14.25 0.58
C SER A 171 4.02 -14.70 0.32
N PHE A 172 3.48 -15.55 1.19
CA PHE A 172 2.12 -16.06 1.10
C PHE A 172 1.09 -14.94 1.36
N GLU A 173 1.26 -14.17 2.43
CA GLU A 173 0.40 -13.01 2.70
C GLU A 173 0.43 -11.99 1.56
N LEU A 174 1.61 -11.73 1.00
CA LEU A 174 1.78 -10.81 -0.12
C LEU A 174 1.04 -11.33 -1.37
N SER A 175 1.10 -12.64 -1.63
CA SER A 175 0.38 -13.27 -2.73
C SER A 175 -1.13 -13.14 -2.54
N ILE A 176 -1.65 -13.39 -1.34
CA ILE A 176 -3.08 -13.27 -1.04
C ILE A 176 -3.55 -11.83 -1.29
N ALA A 177 -2.86 -10.84 -0.72
CA ALA A 177 -3.26 -9.45 -0.85
C ALA A 177 -3.26 -8.99 -2.33
N LYS A 178 -2.27 -9.41 -3.11
CA LYS A 178 -2.22 -9.12 -4.56
C LYS A 178 -3.37 -9.79 -5.33
N SER A 179 -3.67 -11.05 -5.03
CA SER A 179 -4.81 -11.75 -5.66
C SER A 179 -6.13 -11.08 -5.34
N GLN A 180 -6.34 -10.66 -4.09
CA GLN A 180 -7.54 -9.91 -3.69
C GLN A 180 -7.69 -8.58 -4.43
N ILE A 181 -6.58 -7.83 -4.62
CA ILE A 181 -6.61 -6.60 -5.45
C ILE A 181 -7.02 -6.93 -6.89
N GLN A 182 -6.48 -8.00 -7.47
CA GLN A 182 -6.82 -8.40 -8.85
C GLN A 182 -8.29 -8.77 -9.01
N GLU A 183 -8.87 -9.48 -8.03
CA GLU A 183 -10.29 -9.83 -8.00
C GLU A 183 -11.18 -8.59 -7.90
N LEU A 184 -10.82 -7.64 -7.02
CA LEU A 184 -11.55 -6.38 -6.85
C LEU A 184 -11.50 -5.49 -8.10
N VAL A 185 -10.33 -5.37 -8.74
CA VAL A 185 -10.17 -4.63 -10.00
C VAL A 185 -11.00 -5.26 -11.12
N ALA A 186 -11.09 -6.59 -11.17
CA ALA A 186 -11.96 -7.28 -12.12
C ALA A 186 -13.45 -6.99 -11.85
N ASP A 187 -13.88 -7.03 -10.59
CA ASP A 187 -15.27 -6.73 -10.18
C ASP A 187 -15.65 -5.28 -10.54
N GLU A 188 -14.79 -4.31 -10.21
CA GLU A 188 -14.98 -2.90 -10.55
C GLU A 188 -15.11 -2.70 -12.08
N ARG A 189 -14.23 -3.34 -12.86
CA ARG A 189 -14.28 -3.28 -14.33
C ARG A 189 -15.59 -3.84 -14.85
N ASP A 190 -16.07 -4.96 -14.32
CA ASP A 190 -17.30 -5.60 -14.76
C ASP A 190 -18.53 -4.73 -14.42
N ILE A 191 -18.57 -4.10 -13.24
CA ILE A 191 -19.61 -3.13 -12.86
C ILE A 191 -19.61 -1.94 -13.83
N ARG A 192 -18.46 -1.30 -14.05
CA ARG A 192 -18.34 -0.15 -14.97
C ARG A 192 -18.71 -0.53 -16.40
N HIS A 193 -18.34 -1.72 -16.86
CA HIS A 193 -18.73 -2.21 -18.18
C HIS A 193 -20.24 -2.39 -18.31
N ARG A 194 -20.91 -2.98 -17.31
CA ARG A 194 -22.37 -3.12 -17.29
C ARG A 194 -23.07 -1.75 -17.32
N ALA A 195 -22.60 -0.80 -16.53
CA ALA A 195 -23.12 0.57 -16.52
C ALA A 195 -22.97 1.24 -17.88
N LEU A 196 -21.81 1.08 -18.53
CA LEU A 196 -21.55 1.63 -19.86
C LEU A 196 -22.46 1.05 -20.94
N VAL A 197 -22.67 -0.28 -20.94
CA VAL A 197 -23.59 -0.94 -21.87
C VAL A 197 -25.03 -0.48 -21.63
N GLY A 198 -25.46 -0.39 -20.38
CA GLY A 198 -26.78 0.11 -20.00
C GLY A 198 -27.01 1.53 -20.48
N TRP A 199 -26.08 2.44 -20.17
CA TRP A 199 -26.14 3.85 -20.56
C TRP A 199 -26.20 4.06 -22.08
N ARG A 200 -25.38 3.32 -22.85
CA ARG A 200 -25.44 3.37 -24.33
C ARG A 200 -26.79 2.90 -24.87
N LYS A 201 -27.34 1.82 -24.29
CA LYS A 201 -28.66 1.30 -24.70
C LYS A 201 -29.77 2.31 -24.40
N GLU A 202 -29.72 2.97 -23.24
CA GLU A 202 -30.67 4.01 -22.86
C GLU A 202 -30.60 5.20 -23.82
N LYS A 203 -29.40 5.72 -24.10
CA LYS A 203 -29.20 6.81 -25.09
C LYS A 203 -29.72 6.50 -26.49
N LYS A 204 -29.53 5.26 -26.94
CA LYS A 204 -30.06 4.81 -28.22
C LYS A 204 -31.58 4.74 -28.21
N SER A 205 -32.18 4.35 -27.08
CA SER A 205 -33.64 4.28 -26.91
C SER A 205 -34.32 5.64 -26.69
N SER A 206 -33.62 6.60 -26.09
CA SER A 206 -34.12 7.97 -25.87
C SER A 206 -34.05 8.84 -27.12
N GLY A 207 -33.45 8.35 -28.21
CA GLY A 207 -33.31 9.10 -29.47
C GLY A 207 -32.26 10.22 -29.43
N GLU A 208 -31.48 10.33 -28.35
CA GLU A 208 -30.38 11.29 -28.25
C GLU A 208 -29.16 10.91 -29.11
N GLU A 209 -29.04 9.64 -29.48
CA GLU A 209 -28.06 9.19 -30.48
C GLU A 209 -28.61 9.46 -31.89
N ALA A 210 -28.78 10.74 -32.22
CA ALA A 210 -29.00 11.15 -33.59
C ALA A 210 -27.77 10.74 -34.41
N VAL A 211 -27.96 9.84 -35.36
CA VAL A 211 -27.01 9.55 -36.43
C VAL A 211 -26.65 10.88 -37.08
N ILE A 212 -25.47 11.41 -36.77
CA ILE A 212 -24.83 12.40 -37.63
C ILE A 212 -24.46 11.60 -38.88
N GLY A 213 -25.36 11.62 -39.87
CA GLY A 213 -24.99 11.26 -41.22
C GLY A 213 -23.84 12.17 -41.62
N GLU A 214 -22.78 11.60 -42.20
CA GLU A 214 -21.64 12.35 -42.73
C GLU A 214 -22.07 13.27 -43.90
N ASP A 215 -23.32 13.12 -44.35
CA ASP A 215 -23.93 13.85 -45.44
C ASP A 215 -25.20 14.51 -44.89
N GLY A 216 -25.18 15.82 -44.70
CA GLY A 216 -26.25 16.61 -44.07
C GLY A 216 -27.54 16.73 -44.90
N GLU A 217 -28.17 15.62 -45.28
CA GLU A 217 -29.48 15.60 -45.94
C GLU A 217 -30.48 14.72 -45.19
N LYS A 218 -31.52 15.37 -44.65
CA LYS A 218 -32.70 14.69 -44.08
C LYS A 218 -33.56 14.20 -45.23
N GLU A 219 -33.47 12.92 -45.59
CA GLU A 219 -34.45 12.29 -46.46
C GLU A 219 -35.78 12.10 -45.70
N GLY A 220 -36.73 12.99 -45.98
CA GLY A 220 -38.11 12.86 -45.57
C GLY A 220 -38.81 11.76 -46.38
N TRP A 221 -39.42 10.81 -45.68
CA TRP A 221 -40.32 9.83 -46.27
C TRP A 221 -41.52 10.55 -46.88
N VAL A 222 -41.56 10.65 -48.21
CA VAL A 222 -42.76 11.01 -48.97
C VAL A 222 -43.54 9.71 -49.23
N GLU A 223 -44.66 9.54 -48.54
CA GLU A 223 -45.67 8.55 -48.94
C GLU A 223 -46.26 8.97 -50.29
N VAL A 224 -45.97 8.19 -51.33
CA VAL A 224 -46.69 8.29 -52.62
C VAL A 224 -47.88 7.34 -52.54
N LEU A 225 -49.07 7.89 -52.34
CA LEU A 225 -50.33 7.22 -52.66
C LEU A 225 -50.50 7.23 -54.18
N GLY A 226 -50.56 6.03 -54.77
CA GLY A 226 -50.96 5.77 -56.15
C GLY A 226 -51.58 4.37 -56.25
#